data_AF-A0A943Q315-F1
#
_entry.id   AF-A0A943Q315-F1
#
_cell.length_a   1.000
_cell.length_b   1.000
_cell.length_c   1.000
_cell.angle_alpha   90.00
_cell.angle_beta   90.00
_cell.angle_gamma   90.00
#
_symmetry.space_group_name_H-M   'P 1'
#
loop_
_entity.id
_entity.type
_entity.pdbx_description
1 polymer ?
#
loop_
_entity_poly.entity_id
_entity_poly.type
_entity_poly.pdbx_seq_one_letter_code
_entity_poly.pdbx_strand_id
1 'polypeptide(L)'
;MAKIDNELVDKMKLMIGEDDSILVDGSALMVEGSIEFFKNLIIVMPKFKDKTLIIPIEGVNAVNKALQGRFKAKKAMASDVIKEWLQDAIIYSQKPKSNLIFVGESTGAFSEKTVLNQVSFLCGDHNVLLITQDQKMTIQARKLREKLKLKDKKLHCCKIMPDGRLGLYRFANDEKNE
;
A
#
# COMPACT_ATOMS: atom_id res chain seq x y z
N MET A 1 4.59 -18.31 19.28
CA MET A 1 4.39 -17.65 17.97
C MET A 1 3.24 -18.36 17.29
N ALA A 2 2.19 -17.64 16.86
CA ALA A 2 1.13 -18.24 16.06
C ALA A 2 1.76 -18.87 14.80
N LYS A 3 1.37 -20.10 14.48
CA LYS A 3 1.86 -20.81 13.30
C LYS A 3 1.24 -20.12 12.09
N ILE A 4 2.04 -19.36 11.35
CA ILE A 4 1.57 -18.69 10.12
C ILE A 4 1.16 -19.79 9.14
N ASP A 5 -0.07 -19.71 8.65
CA ASP A 5 -0.63 -20.63 7.66
C ASP A 5 0.12 -20.49 6.32
N ASN A 6 0.63 -21.61 5.80
CA ASN A 6 1.34 -21.61 4.52
C ASN A 6 0.40 -21.27 3.35
N GLU A 7 -0.89 -21.62 3.45
CA GLU A 7 -1.88 -21.28 2.43
C GLU A 7 -2.05 -19.75 2.33
N LEU A 8 -2.09 -19.05 3.47
CA LEU A 8 -2.14 -17.59 3.51
C LEU A 8 -0.86 -16.97 2.91
N VAL A 9 0.31 -17.53 3.22
CA VAL A 9 1.59 -17.06 2.66
C VAL A 9 1.57 -17.17 1.14
N ASP A 10 1.16 -18.30 0.60
CA ASP A 10 1.16 -18.53 -0.85
C ASP A 10 0.12 -17.64 -1.56
N LYS A 11 -1.06 -17.46 -0.97
CA LYS A 11 -2.08 -16.51 -1.46
C LYS A 11 -1.54 -15.09 -1.52
N MET A 12 -0.89 -14.62 -0.45
CA MET A 12 -0.32 -13.27 -0.40
C MET A 12 0.85 -13.09 -1.37
N LYS A 13 1.73 -14.10 -1.53
CA LYS A 13 2.80 -14.08 -2.54
C LYS A 13 2.23 -13.94 -3.94
N LEU A 14 1.20 -14.71 -4.26
CA LEU A 14 0.55 -14.67 -5.57
C LEU A 14 -0.07 -13.29 -5.85
N MET A 15 -0.65 -12.65 -4.84
CA MET A 15 -1.20 -11.29 -4.99
C MET A 15 -0.15 -10.20 -5.15
N ILE A 16 1.00 -10.31 -4.47
CA ILE A 16 2.08 -9.32 -4.56
C ILE A 16 2.96 -9.54 -5.79
N GLY A 17 3.09 -10.79 -6.24
CA GLY A 17 3.88 -11.15 -7.41
C GLY A 17 5.37 -10.87 -7.23
N GLU A 18 5.99 -10.39 -8.32
CA GLU A 18 7.42 -10.09 -8.42
C GLU A 18 7.80 -8.71 -7.87
N ASP A 19 6.84 -7.96 -7.34
CA ASP A 19 7.12 -6.65 -6.77
C ASP A 19 7.97 -6.78 -5.50
N ASP A 20 9.00 -5.94 -5.42
CA ASP A 20 9.95 -5.90 -4.30
C ASP A 20 9.63 -4.75 -3.34
N SER A 21 8.81 -3.79 -3.78
CA SER A 21 8.40 -2.62 -3.00
C SER A 21 6.88 -2.48 -3.06
N ILE A 22 6.23 -2.58 -1.91
CA ILE A 22 4.78 -2.43 -1.76
C ILE A 22 4.53 -1.04 -1.17
N LEU A 23 3.99 -0.13 -1.96
CA LEU A 23 3.70 1.22 -1.53
C LEU A 23 2.20 1.39 -1.30
N VAL A 24 1.80 1.77 -0.10
CA VAL A 24 0.40 1.91 0.27
C VAL A 24 0.02 3.38 0.36
N ASP A 25 -0.92 3.84 -0.45
CA ASP A 25 -1.47 5.20 -0.30
C ASP A 25 -2.52 5.26 0.82
N GLY A 26 -2.65 6.42 1.47
CA GLY A 26 -3.58 6.62 2.58
C GLY A 26 -5.05 6.35 2.22
N SER A 27 -5.43 6.55 0.95
CA SER A 27 -6.79 6.26 0.49
C SER A 27 -7.14 4.76 0.56
N ALA A 28 -6.15 3.87 0.47
CA ALA A 28 -6.35 2.42 0.55
C ALA A 28 -6.58 1.93 1.98
N LEU A 29 -6.15 2.67 3.00
CA LEU A 29 -6.27 2.24 4.39
C LEU A 29 -7.72 2.23 4.89
N MET A 30 -8.58 3.07 4.30
CA MET A 30 -9.92 3.38 4.83
C MET A 30 -11.07 2.76 4.01
N VAL A 31 -10.79 1.79 3.14
CA VAL A 31 -11.83 1.12 2.32
C VAL A 31 -12.29 -0.21 2.88
N GLU A 32 -13.48 -0.64 2.44
CA GLU A 32 -13.97 -1.99 2.68
C GLU A 32 -12.95 -3.02 2.13
N GLY A 33 -12.66 -4.05 2.92
CA GLY A 33 -11.62 -5.05 2.62
C GLY A 33 -10.19 -4.67 3.03
N SER A 34 -9.89 -3.39 3.34
CA SER A 34 -8.52 -2.97 3.70
C SER A 34 -8.01 -3.67 4.96
N ILE A 35 -8.89 -3.81 5.95
CA ILE A 35 -8.59 -4.42 7.24
C ILE A 35 -8.10 -5.86 7.06
N GLU A 36 -8.87 -6.68 6.36
CA GLU A 36 -8.54 -8.09 6.17
C GLU A 36 -7.24 -8.24 5.37
N PHE A 37 -7.10 -7.45 4.31
CA PHE A 37 -5.89 -7.43 3.49
C PHE A 37 -4.65 -7.07 4.31
N PHE A 38 -4.67 -5.95 5.04
CA PHE A 38 -3.49 -5.47 5.77
C PHE A 38 -3.17 -6.31 7.01
N LYS A 39 -4.18 -6.82 7.74
CA LYS A 39 -3.94 -7.79 8.83
C LYS A 39 -3.21 -9.02 8.31
N ASN A 40 -3.68 -9.60 7.21
CA ASN A 40 -3.03 -10.75 6.58
C ASN A 40 -1.63 -10.41 6.06
N LEU A 41 -1.46 -9.25 5.43
CA LEU A 41 -0.16 -8.80 4.94
C LEU A 41 0.87 -8.70 6.07
N ILE A 42 0.56 -8.01 7.17
CA ILE A 42 1.47 -7.86 8.32
C ILE A 42 1.84 -9.22 8.93
N ILE A 43 0.89 -10.16 9.02
CA ILE A 43 1.15 -11.51 9.51
C ILE A 43 2.19 -12.24 8.66
N VAL A 44 2.14 -12.08 7.32
CA VAL A 44 3.04 -12.79 6.39
C VAL A 44 4.33 -12.02 6.08
N MET A 45 4.41 -10.71 6.33
CA MET A 45 5.62 -9.89 6.09
C MET A 45 6.94 -10.53 6.59
N PRO A 46 7.01 -11.18 7.76
CA PRO A 46 8.23 -11.87 8.21
C PRO A 46 8.75 -12.97 7.26
N LYS A 47 7.88 -13.50 6.38
CA LYS A 47 8.21 -14.51 5.38
C LYS A 47 8.67 -13.90 4.05
N PHE A 48 8.41 -12.61 3.80
CA PHE A 48 8.74 -11.91 2.56
C PHE A 48 10.00 -11.06 2.70
N LYS A 49 11.12 -11.67 3.10
CA LYS A 49 12.36 -10.95 3.45
C LYS A 49 12.93 -10.09 2.32
N ASP A 50 12.58 -10.40 1.07
CA ASP A 50 12.96 -9.71 -0.15
C ASP A 50 12.06 -8.51 -0.49
N LYS A 51 10.94 -8.34 0.21
CA LYS A 51 9.92 -7.32 -0.10
C LYS A 51 9.87 -6.26 0.97
N THR A 52 9.72 -5.00 0.58
CA THR A 52 9.60 -3.87 1.50
C THR A 52 8.19 -3.31 1.47
N LEU A 53 7.50 -3.28 2.61
CA LEU A 53 6.21 -2.60 2.75
C LEU A 53 6.42 -1.16 3.23
N ILE A 54 5.90 -0.21 2.47
CA ILE A 54 6.08 1.22 2.67
C ILE A 54 4.71 1.85 2.94
N ILE A 55 4.56 2.42 4.14
CA ILE A 55 3.32 3.10 4.57
C ILE A 55 3.65 4.58 4.84
N PRO A 56 3.14 5.53 4.05
CA PRO A 56 3.24 6.95 4.31
C PRO A 56 2.53 7.32 5.62
N ILE A 57 3.16 8.19 6.42
CA ILE A 57 2.60 8.69 7.68
C ILE A 57 1.29 9.46 7.42
N GLU A 58 1.06 10.03 6.23
CA GLU A 58 -0.22 10.62 5.86
C GLU A 58 -1.38 9.63 6.01
N GLY A 59 -1.17 8.35 5.67
CA GLY A 59 -2.15 7.29 5.87
C GLY A 59 -2.44 7.06 7.35
N VAL A 60 -1.41 7.03 8.19
CA VAL A 60 -1.53 6.91 9.65
C VAL A 60 -2.27 8.12 10.24
N ASN A 61 -1.98 9.32 9.75
CA ASN A 61 -2.62 10.55 10.21
C ASN A 61 -4.07 10.68 9.75
N ALA A 62 -4.42 10.14 8.59
CA ALA A 62 -5.82 10.05 8.14
C ALA A 62 -6.64 9.19 9.10
N VAL A 63 -6.08 8.07 9.58
CA VAL A 63 -6.70 7.21 10.59
C VAL A 63 -6.83 7.94 11.92
N ASN A 64 -5.77 8.61 12.39
CA ASN A 64 -5.82 9.40 13.62
C ASN A 64 -6.92 10.50 13.58
N LYS A 65 -7.08 11.18 12.44
CA LYS A 65 -8.15 12.19 12.25
C LYS A 65 -9.55 11.56 12.24
N ALA A 66 -9.70 10.34 11.69
CA ALA A 66 -10.94 9.57 11.75
C ALA A 66 -11.31 9.16 13.17
N LEU A 67 -10.33 8.71 13.96
CA LEU A 67 -10.51 8.40 15.39
C LEU A 67 -10.95 9.61 16.21
N GLN A 68 -10.48 10.81 15.86
CA GLN A 68 -10.87 12.06 16.52
C GLN A 68 -12.29 12.55 16.15
N GLY A 69 -13.11 11.75 15.46
CA GLY A 69 -14.49 12.09 15.15
C GLY A 69 -14.65 13.17 14.07
N ARG A 70 -13.58 13.53 13.35
CA ARG A 70 -13.64 14.50 12.24
C ARG A 70 -14.24 13.93 10.96
N PHE A 71 -14.70 12.67 10.98
CA PHE A 71 -15.31 11.96 9.87
C PHE A 71 -16.65 11.34 10.29
N LYS A 72 -17.60 11.18 9.35
CA LYS A 72 -18.95 10.61 9.59
C LYS A 72 -18.90 9.22 10.26
N ALA A 73 -19.90 8.88 11.09
CA ALA A 73 -19.96 7.68 11.96
C ALA A 73 -19.55 6.33 11.33
N LYS A 74 -19.86 6.04 10.05
CA LYS A 74 -19.39 4.81 9.37
C LYS A 74 -17.86 4.70 9.27
N LYS A 75 -17.15 5.84 9.23
CA LYS A 75 -15.68 5.89 9.24
C LYS A 75 -15.10 5.66 10.64
N ALA A 76 -15.87 5.85 11.71
CA ALA A 76 -15.40 5.68 13.09
C ALA A 76 -15.23 4.20 13.47
N MET A 77 -16.17 3.31 13.11
CA MET A 77 -16.01 1.86 13.35
C MET A 77 -14.88 1.24 12.51
N ALA A 78 -14.73 1.66 11.25
CA ALA A 78 -13.57 1.26 10.45
C ALA A 78 -12.26 1.73 11.11
N SER A 79 -12.29 2.86 11.82
CA SER A 79 -11.14 3.47 12.47
C SER A 79 -10.55 2.64 13.61
N ASP A 80 -11.38 2.02 14.46
CA ASP A 80 -10.91 1.21 15.59
C ASP A 80 -10.20 -0.07 15.12
N VAL A 81 -10.71 -0.69 14.05
CA VAL A 81 -10.09 -1.91 13.49
C VAL A 81 -8.86 -1.58 12.63
N ILE A 82 -8.84 -0.40 11.99
CA ILE A 82 -7.65 0.10 11.29
C ILE A 82 -6.52 0.43 12.28
N LYS A 83 -6.87 0.93 13.47
CA LYS A 83 -5.92 1.17 14.55
C LYS A 83 -5.21 -0.10 15.00
N GLU A 84 -5.94 -1.21 15.15
CA GLU A 84 -5.35 -2.49 15.56
C GLU A 84 -4.23 -2.94 14.62
N TRP A 85 -4.49 -3.00 13.31
CA TRP A 85 -3.45 -3.49 12.39
C TRP A 85 -2.31 -2.47 12.23
N LEU A 86 -2.58 -1.16 12.33
CA LEU A 86 -1.51 -0.14 12.35
C LEU A 86 -0.62 -0.29 13.58
N GLN A 87 -1.20 -0.63 14.74
CA GLN A 87 -0.42 -0.96 15.93
C GLN A 87 0.43 -2.21 15.68
N ASP A 88 -0.12 -3.27 15.07
CA ASP A 88 0.64 -4.46 14.69
C ASP A 88 1.78 -4.13 13.71
N ALA A 89 1.53 -3.24 12.75
CA ALA A 89 2.52 -2.77 11.79
C ALA A 89 3.65 -1.97 12.47
N ILE A 90 3.33 -1.13 13.46
CA ILE A 90 4.32 -0.42 14.29
C ILE A 90 5.14 -1.39 15.12
N ILE A 91 4.50 -2.35 15.79
CA ILE A 91 5.20 -3.38 16.58
C ILE A 91 6.11 -4.21 15.68
N TYR A 92 5.65 -4.53 14.46
CA TYR A 92 6.47 -5.23 13.48
C TYR A 92 7.67 -4.40 13.01
N SER A 93 7.47 -3.10 12.73
CA SER A 93 8.54 -2.22 12.24
C SER A 93 9.70 -2.06 13.21
N GLN A 94 9.44 -2.18 14.50
CA GLN A 94 10.44 -2.10 15.57
C GLN A 94 11.32 -3.37 15.68
N LYS A 95 10.98 -4.45 14.98
CA LYS A 95 11.76 -5.69 15.03
C LYS A 95 13.07 -5.56 14.23
N PRO A 96 14.17 -6.21 14.68
CA PRO A 96 15.40 -6.29 13.90
C PRO A 96 15.13 -6.89 12.52
N LYS A 97 15.68 -6.28 11.46
CA LYS A 97 15.49 -6.69 10.05
C LYS A 97 14.04 -6.62 9.56
N SER A 98 13.21 -5.77 10.17
CA SER A 98 11.92 -5.41 9.59
C SER A 98 12.11 -4.84 8.18
N ASN A 99 11.28 -5.31 7.27
CA ASN A 99 11.10 -4.81 5.93
C ASN A 99 9.82 -3.97 5.80
N LEU A 100 9.30 -3.46 6.91
CA LEU A 100 8.22 -2.48 6.95
C LEU A 100 8.80 -1.12 7.34
N ILE A 101 8.52 -0.11 6.52
CA ILE A 101 9.00 1.27 6.68
C ILE A 101 7.80 2.21 6.71
N PHE A 102 7.76 3.06 7.74
CA PHE A 102 6.88 4.22 7.76
C PHE A 102 7.63 5.43 7.21
N VAL A 103 7.11 6.10 6.18
CA VAL A 103 7.78 7.23 5.54
C VAL A 103 7.07 8.53 5.89
N GLY A 104 7.86 9.51 6.37
CA GLY A 104 7.38 10.77 6.94
C GLY A 104 6.44 11.60 6.08
N GLU A 105 5.64 12.43 6.73
CA GLU A 105 4.80 13.43 6.07
C GLU A 105 5.65 14.36 5.21
N SER A 106 5.17 14.68 4.01
CA SER A 106 5.56 15.96 3.41
C SER A 106 4.47 17.00 3.68
N THR A 107 4.85 18.04 4.43
CA THR A 107 3.97 19.18 4.69
C THR A 107 4.06 20.21 3.57
N GLY A 108 2.97 20.94 3.30
CA GLY A 108 2.96 22.06 2.36
C GLY A 108 2.90 21.63 0.89
N ALA A 109 3.62 22.34 0.01
CA ALA A 109 3.59 22.18 -1.46
C ALA A 109 4.07 20.82 -1.99
N PHE A 110 4.42 19.89 -1.10
CA PHE A 110 4.89 18.55 -1.40
C PHE A 110 3.89 17.46 -1.04
N SER A 111 2.79 17.75 -0.33
CA SER A 111 1.85 16.74 0.19
C SER A 111 1.27 15.80 -0.88
N GLU A 112 0.82 16.34 -2.02
CA GLU A 112 0.40 15.51 -3.18
C GLU A 112 1.58 14.84 -3.89
N LYS A 113 2.78 15.37 -3.68
CA LYS A 113 4.02 14.84 -4.23
C LYS A 113 4.60 13.73 -3.37
N THR A 114 4.19 13.48 -2.12
CA THR A 114 4.87 12.48 -1.27
C THR A 114 4.82 11.08 -1.90
N VAL A 115 3.62 10.59 -2.22
CA VAL A 115 3.44 9.26 -2.84
C VAL A 115 4.04 9.24 -4.24
N LEU A 116 3.83 10.27 -5.05
CA LEU A 116 4.36 10.33 -6.41
C LEU A 116 5.90 10.45 -6.46
N ASN A 117 6.50 11.15 -5.49
CA ASN A 117 7.94 11.24 -5.31
C ASN A 117 8.50 9.90 -4.82
N GLN A 118 7.80 9.23 -3.90
CA GLN A 118 8.17 7.88 -3.44
C GLN A 118 8.10 6.88 -4.60
N VAL A 119 7.01 6.89 -5.39
CA VAL A 119 6.92 6.10 -6.62
C VAL A 119 8.07 6.43 -7.55
N SER A 120 8.33 7.71 -7.84
CA SER A 120 9.40 8.12 -8.75
C SER A 120 10.78 7.69 -8.27
N PHE A 121 11.04 7.80 -6.97
CA PHE A 121 12.29 7.41 -6.32
C PHE A 121 12.49 5.90 -6.35
N LEU A 122 11.50 5.13 -5.90
CA LEU A 122 11.58 3.67 -5.83
C LEU A 122 11.64 3.06 -7.23
N CYS A 123 10.80 3.53 -8.16
CA CYS A 123 10.70 2.99 -9.50
C CYS A 123 12.02 2.96 -10.27
N GLY A 124 12.99 3.82 -9.93
CA GLY A 124 14.31 3.83 -10.57
C GLY A 124 14.99 2.46 -10.55
N ASP A 125 14.91 1.76 -9.41
CA ASP A 125 15.62 0.50 -9.16
C ASP A 125 14.71 -0.66 -8.72
N HIS A 126 13.42 -0.41 -8.53
CA HIS A 126 12.47 -1.34 -7.91
C HIS A 126 11.25 -1.68 -8.77
N ASN A 127 10.73 -2.90 -8.61
CA ASN A 127 9.37 -3.25 -9.01
C ASN A 127 8.41 -2.81 -7.90
N VAL A 128 7.52 -1.88 -8.23
CA VAL A 128 6.66 -1.21 -7.25
C VAL A 128 5.21 -1.64 -7.45
N LEU A 129 4.62 -2.20 -6.39
CA LEU A 129 3.19 -2.39 -6.25
C LEU A 129 2.59 -1.19 -5.50
N LEU A 130 1.97 -0.27 -6.21
CA LEU A 130 1.22 0.85 -5.63
C LEU A 130 -0.21 0.41 -5.31
N ILE A 131 -0.59 0.42 -4.04
CA ILE A 131 -1.94 0.15 -3.56
C ILE A 131 -2.60 1.49 -3.23
N THR A 132 -3.57 1.91 -4.05
CA THR A 132 -4.29 3.18 -3.89
C THR A 132 -5.75 3.03 -4.29
N GLN A 133 -6.61 3.91 -3.78
CA GLN A 133 -8.00 4.05 -4.22
C GLN A 133 -8.20 5.33 -5.03
N ASP A 134 -7.15 6.15 -5.16
CA ASP A 134 -7.16 7.38 -5.93
C ASP A 134 -6.80 7.09 -7.40
N GLN A 135 -7.84 7.12 -8.24
CA GLN A 135 -7.69 6.94 -9.68
C GLN A 135 -6.86 8.04 -10.34
N LYS A 136 -6.94 9.30 -9.87
CA LYS A 136 -6.13 10.40 -10.42
C LYS A 136 -4.66 10.21 -10.10
N MET A 137 -4.37 9.83 -8.85
CA MET A 137 -3.01 9.50 -8.42
C MET A 137 -2.44 8.33 -9.21
N THR A 138 -3.25 7.30 -9.46
CA THR A 138 -2.87 6.16 -10.30
C THR A 138 -2.45 6.60 -11.71
N ILE A 139 -3.24 7.47 -12.36
CA ILE A 139 -2.92 8.00 -13.69
C ILE A 139 -1.60 8.78 -13.66
N GLN A 140 -1.39 9.60 -12.64
CA GLN A 140 -0.17 10.41 -12.51
C GLN A 140 1.08 9.55 -12.27
N ALA A 141 0.98 8.55 -11.40
CA ALA A 141 2.06 7.59 -11.12
C ALA A 141 2.48 6.82 -12.39
N ARG A 142 1.50 6.37 -13.19
CA ARG A 142 1.77 5.72 -14.49
C ARG A 142 2.45 6.65 -15.49
N LYS A 143 1.99 7.90 -15.61
CA LYS A 143 2.65 8.90 -16.48
C LYS A 143 4.09 9.17 -16.06
N LEU A 144 4.37 9.20 -14.76
CA LEU A 144 5.74 9.32 -14.25
C LEU A 144 6.57 8.11 -14.67
N ARG A 145 6.03 6.90 -14.52
CA ARG A 145 6.67 5.65 -14.94
C ARG A 145 7.05 5.65 -16.42
N GLU A 146 6.13 6.01 -17.30
CA GLU A 146 6.35 6.03 -18.76
C GLU A 146 7.49 6.96 -19.17
N LYS A 147 7.65 8.09 -18.47
CA LYS A 147 8.74 9.06 -18.72
C LYS A 147 10.12 8.51 -18.40
N LEU A 148 10.23 7.58 -17.44
CA LEU A 148 11.51 7.07 -16.97
C LEU A 148 12.17 6.08 -17.94
N LYS A 149 11.46 5.60 -18.98
CA LYS A 149 11.99 4.65 -20.01
C LYS A 149 12.70 3.42 -19.44
N LEU A 150 12.27 2.96 -18.27
CA LEU A 150 12.89 1.86 -17.56
C LEU A 150 12.40 0.53 -18.16
N LYS A 151 13.31 -0.21 -18.80
CA LYS A 151 12.99 -1.43 -19.57
C LYS A 151 12.55 -2.62 -18.70
N ASP A 152 13.11 -2.77 -17.51
CA ASP A 152 12.97 -4.01 -16.73
C ASP A 152 12.18 -3.86 -15.42
N LYS A 153 11.99 -2.62 -14.95
CA LYS A 153 11.24 -2.36 -13.73
C LYS A 153 9.76 -2.14 -14.06
N LYS A 154 8.86 -2.42 -13.13
CA LYS A 154 7.41 -2.25 -13.34
C LYS A 154 6.78 -1.43 -12.23
N LEU A 155 5.71 -0.73 -12.58
CA LEU A 155 4.79 -0.11 -11.63
C LEU A 155 3.44 -0.79 -11.82
N HIS A 156 3.04 -1.63 -10.88
CA HIS A 156 1.71 -2.20 -10.83
C HIS A 156 0.85 -1.34 -9.90
N CYS A 157 -0.31 -0.91 -10.39
CA CYS A 157 -1.25 -0.15 -9.58
C CYS A 157 -2.47 -1.00 -9.28
N CYS A 158 -2.74 -1.21 -7.99
CA CYS A 158 -3.88 -1.97 -7.49
C CYS A 158 -4.78 -1.11 -6.61
N LYS A 159 -6.06 -1.47 -6.59
CA LYS A 159 -7.03 -1.07 -5.58
C LYS A 159 -7.39 -2.27 -4.72
N ILE A 160 -7.81 -2.00 -3.49
CA ILE A 160 -8.40 -3.03 -2.62
C ILE A 160 -9.89 -3.15 -2.98
N MET A 161 -10.33 -4.37 -3.25
CA MET A 161 -11.73 -4.72 -3.49
C MET A 161 -12.47 -4.93 -2.16
N PRO A 162 -13.81 -4.83 -2.11
CA PRO A 162 -14.57 -5.00 -0.88
C PRO A 162 -14.33 -6.33 -0.15
N ASP A 163 -13.98 -7.39 -0.88
CA ASP A 163 -13.66 -8.72 -0.37
C ASP A 163 -12.18 -8.87 0.07
N GLY A 164 -11.44 -7.77 0.16
CA GLY A 164 -10.04 -7.74 0.60
C GLY A 164 -9.02 -8.21 -0.45
N ARG A 165 -9.44 -8.55 -1.68
CA ARG A 165 -8.52 -8.87 -2.78
C ARG A 165 -7.94 -7.62 -3.43
N LEU A 166 -6.78 -7.76 -4.07
CA LEU A 166 -6.24 -6.71 -4.95
C LEU A 166 -6.86 -6.82 -6.34
N GLY A 167 -7.41 -5.71 -6.82
CA GLY A 167 -7.85 -5.53 -8.20
C GLY A 167 -6.91 -4.58 -8.94
N LEU A 168 -6.42 -4.99 -10.10
CA LEU A 168 -5.60 -4.12 -10.95
C LEU A 168 -6.42 -2.94 -11.49
N TYR A 169 -5.80 -1.76 -11.56
CA TYR A 169 -6.35 -0.67 -12.34
C TYR A 169 -6.17 -0.97 -13.83
N ARG A 170 -7.30 -1.22 -14.53
CA ARG A 170 -7.35 -1.25 -15.99
C ARG A 170 -7.79 0.12 -16.49
N PHE A 171 -7.00 0.73 -17.37
CA PHE A 171 -7.39 1.94 -18.08
C PHE A 171 -7.71 1.62 -19.53
N ALA A 172 -8.57 2.43 -20.15
CA ALA A 172 -8.99 2.24 -21.55
C ALA A 172 -7.82 2.19 -22.57
N ASN A 173 -6.64 2.68 -22.21
CA ASN A 173 -5.45 2.59 -23.05
C ASN A 173 -4.69 1.26 -22.91
N ASP A 174 -4.97 0.46 -21.89
CA ASP A 174 -4.36 -0.87 -21.70
C ASP A 174 -4.94 -1.87 -22.71
N GLU A 175 -6.22 -1.73 -23.06
CA GLU A 175 -6.92 -2.56 -24.06
C GLU A 175 -6.45 -2.33 -25.50
N LYS A 176 -5.66 -1.28 -25.77
CA LYS A 176 -5.10 -1.02 -27.10
C LYS A 176 -3.73 -1.66 -27.33
N ASN A 177 -3.12 -2.22 -26.29
CA ASN A 177 -1.76 -2.75 -26.31
C ASN A 177 -1.68 -4.25 -25.97
N GLU A 178 -2.82 -4.94 -25.84
CA GLU A 178 -2.94 -6.41 -25.88
C GLU A 178 -3.39 -6.86 -27.28
#